data_AF-A0A9D3NGE5-F1
#
_entry.id   AF-A0A9D3NGE5-F1
#
_cell.length_a   1.000
_cell.length_b   1.000
_cell.length_c   1.000
_cell.angle_alpha   90.00
_cell.angle_beta   90.00
_cell.angle_gamma   90.00
#
_symmetry.space_group_name_H-M   'P 1'
#
loop_
_entity.id
_entity.type
_entity.pdbx_description
1 polymer ?
#
loop_
_entity_poly.entity_id
_entity_poly.type
_entity_poly.pdbx_seq_one_letter_code
_entity_poly.pdbx_strand_id
1 'polypeptide(L)'
;MIVLLAAVAFAYGLAHPNLRHIINEAHTLTQMVTQMEGCESVFVKDLMNGTARCEALFFCQAEKVLTEVKLNAVTCKPSVNKLIRNLKSYNNEMNCTVPTKGNEIIIRSFLEDLKQCAKKVFSRP
;
A
#
# COMPACT_ATOMS: atom_id res chain seq x y z
N MET A 1 35.76 -25.37 -15.92
CA MET A 1 34.73 -25.48 -14.86
C MET A 1 33.93 -24.19 -14.85
N ILE A 2 32.68 -24.24 -15.32
CA ILE A 2 31.78 -23.09 -15.39
C ILE A 2 31.10 -22.95 -14.02
N VAL A 3 31.16 -21.73 -13.47
CA VAL A 3 30.52 -21.32 -12.22
C VAL A 3 29.00 -21.34 -12.42
N LEU A 4 28.29 -22.26 -11.75
CA LEU A 4 26.83 -22.21 -11.65
C LEU A 4 26.44 -21.30 -10.48
N LEU A 5 26.20 -20.04 -10.83
CA LEU A 5 25.59 -19.03 -9.97
C LEU A 5 24.09 -19.31 -9.79
N ALA A 6 23.70 -19.46 -8.53
CA ALA A 6 22.42 -19.13 -7.92
C ALA A 6 21.15 -19.23 -8.79
N ALA A 7 20.45 -20.36 -8.68
CA ALA A 7 19.01 -20.39 -8.88
C ALA A 7 18.33 -19.98 -7.55
N VAL A 8 18.22 -18.67 -7.29
CA VAL A 8 17.19 -18.19 -6.37
C VAL A 8 15.89 -18.38 -7.12
N ALA A 9 15.17 -19.46 -6.82
CA ALA A 9 13.85 -19.68 -7.38
C ALA A 9 12.94 -18.56 -6.88
N PHE A 10 12.69 -17.60 -7.77
CA PHE A 10 11.65 -16.59 -7.65
C PHE A 10 10.31 -17.36 -7.54
N ALA A 11 9.81 -17.52 -6.31
CA ALA A 11 8.46 -17.99 -6.00
C ALA A 11 7.38 -16.95 -6.39
N TYR A 12 7.40 -16.49 -7.64
CA TYR A 12 6.57 -15.39 -8.17
C TYR A 12 5.31 -15.89 -8.88
N GLY A 13 4.92 -17.15 -8.66
CA GLY A 13 3.82 -17.81 -9.38
C GLY A 13 2.57 -18.13 -8.56
N LEU A 14 2.45 -17.65 -7.32
CA LEU A 14 1.23 -17.85 -6.52
C LEU A 14 0.46 -16.54 -6.49
N ALA A 15 -0.72 -16.53 -7.11
CA ALA A 15 -1.67 -15.44 -7.04
C ALA A 15 -1.77 -14.94 -5.59
N HIS A 16 -1.19 -13.78 -5.26
CA HIS A 16 -1.23 -13.27 -3.90
C HIS A 16 -2.67 -12.84 -3.57
N PRO A 17 -3.44 -13.62 -2.79
CA PRO A 17 -4.83 -13.25 -2.48
C PRO A 17 -4.87 -11.88 -1.78
N ASN A 18 -3.85 -11.59 -0.97
CA ASN A 18 -3.69 -10.32 -0.28
C ASN A 18 -3.51 -9.14 -1.24
N LEU A 19 -2.80 -9.29 -2.37
CA LEU A 19 -2.71 -8.21 -3.38
C LEU A 19 -4.07 -7.93 -4.02
N ARG A 20 -4.85 -8.97 -4.32
CA ARG A 20 -6.21 -8.80 -4.85
C ARG A 20 -7.11 -8.07 -3.83
N HIS A 21 -7.02 -8.43 -2.55
CA HIS A 21 -7.75 -7.75 -1.50
C HIS A 21 -7.31 -6.28 -1.35
N ILE A 22 -6.00 -5.99 -1.40
CA ILE A 22 -5.48 -4.61 -1.38
C ILE A 22 -6.03 -3.81 -2.56
N ILE A 23 -6.00 -4.36 -3.79
CA ILE A 23 -6.53 -3.69 -4.99
C ILE A 23 -8.01 -3.34 -4.80
N ASN A 24 -8.82 -4.31 -4.37
CA ASN A 24 -10.26 -4.13 -4.22
C ASN A 24 -10.59 -3.12 -3.12
N GLU A 25 -9.96 -3.22 -1.95
CA GLU A 25 -10.21 -2.29 -0.84
C GLU A 25 -9.72 -0.88 -1.17
N ALA A 26 -8.54 -0.73 -1.76
CA ALA A 26 -8.04 0.57 -2.20
C ALA A 26 -8.98 1.19 -3.25
N HIS A 27 -9.48 0.41 -4.21
CA HIS A 27 -10.44 0.88 -5.20
C HIS A 27 -11.74 1.38 -4.57
N THR A 28 -12.34 0.59 -3.68
CA THR A 28 -13.57 0.94 -2.97
C THR A 28 -13.38 2.21 -2.14
N LEU A 29 -12.28 2.31 -1.40
CA LEU A 29 -11.96 3.49 -0.60
C LEU A 29 -11.77 4.74 -1.46
N THR A 30 -11.07 4.65 -2.60
CA THR A 30 -10.89 5.79 -3.52
C THR A 30 -12.23 6.35 -4.04
N GLN A 31 -13.24 5.49 -4.20
CA GLN A 31 -14.59 5.89 -4.63
C GLN A 31 -15.41 6.51 -3.50
N MET A 32 -15.31 5.95 -2.30
CA MET A 32 -16.15 6.35 -1.17
C MET A 32 -15.57 7.52 -0.37
N VAL A 33 -14.27 7.79 -0.44
CA VAL A 33 -13.62 8.75 0.47
C VAL A 33 -14.14 10.18 0.37
N THR A 34 -14.65 10.58 -0.79
CA THR A 34 -15.30 11.89 -1.01
C THR A 34 -16.74 11.95 -0.53
N GLN A 35 -17.29 10.81 -0.09
CA GLN A 35 -18.63 10.69 0.49
C GLN A 35 -18.55 10.43 2.00
N MET A 36 -17.35 10.13 2.52
CA MET A 36 -17.12 9.89 3.93
C MET A 36 -16.67 11.19 4.59
N GLU A 37 -17.59 11.81 5.32
CA GLU A 37 -17.34 13.07 6.04
C GLU A 37 -16.09 12.97 6.91
N GLY A 38 -15.18 13.94 6.74
CA GLY A 38 -13.91 14.02 7.46
C GLY A 38 -12.78 13.13 6.93
N CYS A 39 -13.00 12.35 5.87
CA CYS A 39 -11.94 11.54 5.24
C CYS A 39 -11.26 12.24 4.06
N GLU A 40 -11.99 13.05 3.31
CA GLU A 40 -11.51 13.71 2.10
C GLU A 40 -10.39 14.73 2.34
N SER A 41 -10.36 15.33 3.53
CA SER A 41 -9.37 16.31 3.97
C SER A 41 -8.19 15.68 4.74
N VAL A 42 -8.09 14.34 4.74
CA VAL A 42 -6.97 13.65 5.40
C VAL A 42 -5.75 13.69 4.48
N PHE A 43 -4.65 14.21 5.01
CA PHE A 43 -3.36 14.22 4.35
C PHE A 43 -2.47 13.10 4.90
N VAL A 44 -1.69 12.51 4.01
CA VAL A 44 -0.75 11.42 4.32
C VAL A 44 0.57 11.66 3.59
N LYS A 45 1.64 11.04 4.08
CA LYS A 45 2.96 11.14 3.46
C LYS A 45 2.93 10.58 2.03
N ASP A 46 3.45 11.37 1.08
CA ASP A 46 3.64 10.93 -0.30
C ASP A 46 4.80 9.93 -0.38
N LEU A 47 4.49 8.69 -0.77
CA LEU A 47 5.46 7.61 -0.97
C LEU A 47 5.93 7.49 -2.43
N MET A 48 5.32 8.24 -3.35
CA MET A 48 5.61 8.21 -4.79
C MET A 48 6.65 9.25 -5.21
N ASN A 49 6.96 10.19 -4.33
CA ASN A 49 8.00 11.20 -4.50
C ASN A 49 9.39 10.63 -4.16
N GLY A 50 9.91 9.77 -5.05
CA GLY A 50 11.23 9.14 -4.96
C GLY A 50 11.52 8.20 -6.14
N THR A 51 12.76 7.73 -6.28
CA THR A 51 13.19 6.82 -7.36
C THR A 51 12.66 5.39 -7.21
N ALA A 52 12.02 5.07 -6.08
CA ALA A 52 11.62 3.72 -5.65
C ALA A 52 10.10 3.44 -5.74
N ARG A 53 9.46 3.81 -6.85
CA ARG A 53 8.01 3.65 -7.03
C ARG A 53 7.58 2.18 -7.07
N CYS A 54 6.65 1.81 -6.18
CA CYS A 54 6.13 0.45 -6.06
C CYS A 54 7.22 -0.62 -5.82
N GLU A 55 8.33 -0.23 -5.18
CA GLU A 55 9.42 -1.16 -4.82
C GLU A 55 9.06 -2.02 -3.61
N ALA A 56 9.96 -2.96 -3.25
CA ALA A 56 9.73 -3.99 -2.24
C ALA A 56 9.21 -3.44 -0.90
N LEU A 57 9.65 -2.25 -0.48
CA LEU A 57 9.26 -1.64 0.80
C LEU A 57 7.98 -0.79 0.72
N PHE A 58 7.45 -0.52 -0.47
CA PHE A 58 6.33 0.40 -0.65
C PHE A 58 5.08 -0.03 0.15
N PHE A 59 4.72 -1.32 0.11
CA PHE A 59 3.52 -1.82 0.80
C PHE A 59 3.68 -1.82 2.33
N CYS A 60 4.90 -2.04 2.83
CA CYS A 60 5.20 -1.88 4.25
C CYS A 60 5.10 -0.40 4.66
N GLN A 61 5.68 0.51 3.88
CA GLN A 61 5.62 1.94 4.16
C GLN A 61 4.17 2.44 4.12
N ALA A 62 3.37 1.93 3.18
CA ALA A 62 1.97 2.27 3.08
C ALA A 62 1.16 1.80 4.30
N GLU A 63 1.45 0.61 4.83
CA GLU A 63 0.86 0.13 6.09
C GLU A 63 1.15 1.10 7.24
N LYS A 64 2.40 1.52 7.40
CA LYS A 64 2.82 2.44 8.47
C LYS A 64 2.18 3.81 8.35
N VAL A 65 2.21 4.41 7.16
CA VAL A 65 1.57 5.70 6.88
C VAL A 65 0.07 5.66 7.22
N LEU A 66 -0.64 4.61 6.82
CA LEU A 66 -2.07 4.46 7.12
C LEU A 66 -2.34 4.16 8.60
N THR A 67 -1.41 3.52 9.31
CA THR A 67 -1.56 3.23 10.74
C THR A 67 -1.36 4.48 11.60
N GLU A 68 -0.47 5.37 11.18
CA GLU A 68 -0.10 6.58 11.93
C GLU A 68 -1.04 7.77 11.68
N VAL A 69 -1.83 7.72 10.59
CA VAL A 69 -2.74 8.81 10.23
C VAL A 69 -3.92 8.92 11.21
N LYS A 70 -4.22 10.16 11.61
CA LYS A 70 -5.39 10.45 12.45
C LYS A 70 -6.65 10.44 11.61
N LEU A 71 -7.47 9.40 11.80
CA LEU A 71 -8.72 9.20 11.07
C LEU A 71 -9.93 9.41 11.99
N ASN A 72 -11.03 9.93 11.43
CA ASN A 72 -12.32 9.92 12.10
C ASN A 72 -12.70 8.47 12.43
N ALA A 73 -12.99 8.20 13.71
CA ALA A 73 -13.20 6.86 14.22
C ALA A 73 -14.49 6.19 13.72
N VAL A 74 -15.48 6.99 13.32
CA VAL A 74 -16.81 6.55 12.92
C VAL A 74 -16.88 6.32 11.40
N THR A 75 -16.34 7.25 10.61
CA THR A 75 -16.49 7.23 9.14
C THR A 75 -15.31 6.56 8.43
N CYS A 76 -14.07 7.02 8.64
CA CYS A 76 -12.91 6.56 7.85
C CYS A 76 -12.24 5.33 8.45
N LYS A 77 -12.05 5.35 9.77
CA LYS A 77 -11.16 4.41 10.47
C LYS A 77 -11.55 2.94 10.27
N PRO A 78 -12.84 2.53 10.25
CA PRO A 78 -13.19 1.13 10.03
C PRO A 78 -12.73 0.60 8.66
N SER A 79 -12.98 1.36 7.60
CA SER A 79 -12.65 0.98 6.22
C SER A 79 -11.14 1.01 5.98
N VAL A 80 -10.44 2.04 6.47
CA VAL A 80 -8.98 2.10 6.36
C VAL A 80 -8.30 0.99 7.19
N ASN A 81 -8.82 0.65 8.37
CA ASN A 81 -8.31 -0.46 9.17
C ASN A 81 -8.39 -1.81 8.45
N LYS A 82 -9.40 -2.02 7.61
CA LYS A 82 -9.49 -3.23 6.79
C LYS A 82 -8.35 -3.30 5.77
N LEU A 83 -8.06 -2.18 5.11
CA LEU A 83 -6.92 -2.06 4.19
C LEU A 83 -5.58 -2.29 4.92
N ILE A 84 -5.40 -1.71 6.11
CA ILE A 84 -4.19 -1.92 6.93
C ILE A 84 -3.98 -3.41 7.24
N ARG A 85 -5.02 -4.15 7.61
CA ARG A 85 -4.91 -5.60 7.88
C ARG A 85 -4.46 -6.39 6.64
N ASN A 86 -4.98 -6.04 5.46
CA ASN A 86 -4.58 -6.69 4.21
C ASN A 86 -3.12 -6.39 3.86
N LEU A 87 -2.68 -5.15 4.07
CA LEU A 87 -1.28 -4.75 3.92
C LEU A 87 -0.38 -5.53 4.88
N LYS A 88 -0.74 -5.59 6.17
CA LYS A 88 0.00 -6.34 7.18
C LYS A 88 0.14 -7.83 6.82
N SER A 89 -0.94 -8.44 6.33
CA SER A 89 -0.92 -9.84 5.88
C SER A 89 -0.07 -10.03 4.62
N TYR A 90 -0.05 -9.06 3.69
CA TYR A 90 0.84 -9.09 2.53
C TYR A 90 2.32 -8.93 2.92
N ASN A 91 2.60 -8.02 3.85
CA ASN A 91 3.95 -7.66 4.28
C ASN A 91 4.61 -8.76 5.14
N ASN A 92 3.83 -9.70 5.68
CA ASN A 92 4.33 -10.78 6.55
C ASN A 92 5.27 -10.27 7.66
N GLU A 93 4.83 -9.21 8.36
CA GLU A 93 5.58 -8.55 9.44
C GLU A 93 6.93 -7.93 9.02
N MET A 94 7.12 -7.66 7.72
CA MET A 94 8.26 -6.89 7.21
C MET A 94 8.39 -5.57 7.96
N ASN A 95 9.63 -5.24 8.34
CA ASN A 95 9.96 -3.94 8.91
C ASN A 95 10.42 -2.98 7.80
N CYS A 96 9.95 -1.75 7.90
CA CYS A 96 10.35 -0.65 7.03
C CYS A 96 10.30 0.67 7.79
N THR A 97 10.98 1.67 7.24
CA THR A 97 10.95 3.04 7.74
C THR A 97 10.19 3.91 6.73
N VAL A 98 9.27 4.74 7.22
CA VAL A 98 8.61 5.77 6.42
C VAL A 98 9.60 6.93 6.23
N PRO A 99 9.79 7.44 5.00
CA PRO A 99 10.65 8.60 4.77
C PRO A 99 10.22 9.79 5.64
N THR A 100 11.15 10.38 6.38
CA THR A 100 10.87 11.52 7.28
C THR A 100 10.63 12.81 6.51
N LYS A 101 11.33 13.00 5.38
CA LYS A 101 11.15 14.13 4.46
C LYS A 101 10.26 13.72 3.29
N GLY A 102 9.53 14.67 2.74
CA GLY A 102 8.61 14.44 1.62
C GLY A 102 7.32 15.23 1.76
N ASN A 103 6.66 15.46 0.63
CA ASN A 103 5.38 16.15 0.57
C ASN A 103 4.27 15.31 1.21
N GLU A 104 3.15 15.95 1.47
CA GLU A 104 1.91 15.28 1.83
C GLU A 104 0.94 15.35 0.66
N ILE A 105 0.14 14.30 0.51
CA ILE A 105 -0.93 14.19 -0.48
C ILE A 105 -2.22 13.83 0.23
N ILE A 106 -3.36 14.17 -0.39
CA ILE A 106 -4.66 13.72 0.12
C ILE A 106 -4.74 12.19 0.08
N ILE A 107 -5.42 11.61 1.07
CA ILE A 107 -5.56 10.15 1.22
C ILE A 107 -6.15 9.49 -0.03
N ARG A 108 -7.01 10.18 -0.78
CA ARG A 108 -7.57 9.68 -2.04
C ARG A 108 -6.48 9.40 -3.08
N SER A 109 -5.55 10.33 -3.25
CA SER A 109 -4.43 10.19 -4.19
C SER A 109 -3.51 9.05 -3.74
N PHE A 110 -3.22 8.98 -2.44
CA PHE A 110 -2.44 7.90 -1.87
C PHE A 110 -3.06 6.51 -2.11
N LEU A 111 -4.38 6.38 -1.94
CA LEU A 111 -5.10 5.13 -2.21
C LEU A 111 -5.05 4.75 -3.70
N GLU A 112 -5.08 5.73 -4.59
CA GLU A 112 -4.91 5.52 -6.02
C GLU A 112 -3.51 4.99 -6.35
N ASP A 113 -2.46 5.59 -5.77
CA ASP A 113 -1.08 5.13 -5.92
C ASP A 113 -0.90 3.69 -5.40
N LEU A 114 -1.45 3.40 -4.22
CA LEU A 114 -1.42 2.06 -3.64
C LEU A 114 -2.10 1.04 -4.56
N LYS A 115 -3.28 1.37 -5.09
CA LYS A 115 -4.01 0.51 -6.04
C LYS A 115 -3.19 0.26 -7.31
N GLN A 116 -2.57 1.29 -7.87
CA GLN A 116 -1.74 1.16 -9.08
C GLN A 116 -0.51 0.30 -8.83
N CYS A 117 0.19 0.49 -7.70
CA CYS A 117 1.31 -0.35 -7.31
C CYS A 117 0.89 -1.81 -7.11
N ALA A 118 -0.23 -2.06 -6.41
CA ALA A 118 -0.75 -3.40 -6.20
C ALA A 118 -1.09 -4.09 -7.53
N LYS A 119 -1.73 -3.38 -8.47
CA LYS A 119 -2.00 -3.90 -9.83
C LYS A 119 -0.73 -4.20 -10.61
N LYS A 120 0.27 -3.31 -10.53
CA LYS A 120 1.57 -3.50 -11.21
C LYS A 120 2.29 -4.74 -10.69
N VAL A 121 2.27 -5.00 -9.39
CA VAL A 121 2.88 -6.20 -8.82
C VAL A 121 2.05 -7.44 -9.13
N PHE A 122 0.73 -7.36 -9.03
CA PHE A 122 -0.19 -8.47 -9.32
C PHE A 122 -0.15 -8.94 -10.79
N SER A 123 0.24 -8.07 -11.72
CA SER A 123 0.34 -8.37 -13.16
C SER A 123 1.73 -8.84 -13.59
N ARG A 124 2.70 -8.92 -12.68
CA ARG A 124 4.01 -9.51 -13.00
C ARG A 124 3.84 -11.02 -13.22
N PRO A 125 4.44 -11.59 -14.27
CA PRO A 125 4.39 -13.02 -14.56
C PRO A 125 5.13 -13.87 -13.53
#